data_AF-A0A843LNE3-F1
#
_entry.id   AF-A0A843LNE3-F1
#
_cell.length_a   1.000
_cell.length_b   1.000
_cell.length_c   1.000
_cell.angle_alpha   90.00
_cell.angle_beta   90.00
_cell.angle_gamma   90.00
#
_symmetry.space_group_name_H-M   'P 1'
#
loop_
_entity.id
_entity.type
_entity.pdbx_description
1 polymer ?
#
loop_
_entity_poly.entity_id
_entity_poly.type
_entity_poly.pdbx_seq_one_letter_code
_entity_poly.pdbx_strand_id
1 'polypeptide(L)' 'DFYRLSRSFAERSRLIAPDVRRVLEACDAAGVPASMTMLGNGVFASGAAAEEVLARFGEVYTLAVAHRGPYLIEVRP' A
#
# COMPACT_ATOMS: atom_id res chain seq x y z
N ASP A 1 0.83 8.09 -12.27
CA ASP A 1 0.87 9.19 -11.26
C ASP A 1 0.44 8.83 -9.85
N PHE A 2 -0.57 7.99 -9.62
CA PHE A 2 -1.13 7.73 -8.29
C PHE A 2 -0.08 7.52 -7.19
N TYR A 3 0.79 6.50 -7.32
CA TYR A 3 1.85 6.21 -6.34
C TYR A 3 2.80 7.38 -6.12
N ARG A 4 3.22 8.06 -7.19
CA ARG A 4 4.11 9.23 -7.11
C ARG A 4 3.47 10.37 -6.31
N LEU A 5 2.20 10.66 -6.55
CA LEU A 5 1.46 11.71 -5.86
C LEU A 5 1.19 11.33 -4.40
N SER A 6 0.76 10.09 -4.14
CA SER A 6 0.55 9.56 -2.78
C SER A 6 1.83 9.62 -1.96
N ARG A 7 2.95 9.18 -2.53
CA ARG A 7 4.27 9.21 -1.89
C ARG A 7 4.71 10.64 -1.57
N SER A 8 4.62 11.54 -2.54
CA SER A 8 4.96 12.96 -2.35
C SER A 8 4.10 13.63 -1.28
N PHE A 9 2.80 13.31 -1.24
CA PHE A 9 1.90 13.82 -0.21
C PHE A 9 2.32 13.32 1.18
N ALA A 10 2.56 12.01 1.34
CA ALA A 10 2.93 11.40 2.63
C ALA A 10 4.26 11.96 3.17
N GLU A 11 5.25 12.17 2.29
CA GLU A 11 6.54 12.76 2.64
C GLU A 11 6.41 14.22 3.07
N ARG A 12 5.74 15.04 2.25
CA ARG A 12 5.62 16.49 2.51
C ARG A 12 4.75 16.82 3.71
N SER A 13 3.76 15.97 4.00
CA SER A 13 2.91 16.08 5.20
C SER A 13 3.59 15.55 6.47
N ARG A 14 4.78 14.93 6.35
CA ARG A 14 5.53 14.32 7.46
C ARG A 14 4.75 13.23 8.20
N LEU A 15 3.82 12.58 7.51
CA LEU A 15 3.01 11.49 8.10
C LEU A 15 3.77 10.16 8.14
N ILE A 16 4.83 10.01 7.35
CA ILE A 16 5.60 8.77 7.27
C ILE A 16 6.33 8.48 8.58
N ALA A 17 5.87 7.44 9.28
CA ALA A 17 6.55 6.88 10.44
C ALA A 17 7.92 6.26 10.06
N PRO A 18 8.90 6.20 10.99
CA PRO A 18 10.22 5.65 10.71
C PRO A 18 10.21 4.21 10.17
N ASP A 19 9.35 3.34 10.70
CA ASP A 19 9.28 1.95 10.24
C ASP A 19 8.67 1.84 8.84
N VAL A 20 7.64 2.65 8.55
CA VAL A 20 7.05 2.76 7.21
C VAL A 20 8.11 3.23 6.20
N ARG A 21 8.98 4.19 6.59
CA ARG A 21 10.05 4.67 5.72
C ARG A 21 10.99 3.55 5.27
N ARG A 22 11.38 2.65 6.17
CA ARG A 22 12.26 1.51 5.84
C ARG A 22 11.63 0.57 4.80
N VAL A 23 10.33 0.29 4.94
CA VAL A 23 9.58 -0.53 3.98
C VAL A 23 9.54 0.16 2.61
N LEU A 24 9.24 1.46 2.61
CA LEU A 24 9.18 2.27 1.39
C LEU A 24 10.52 2.34 0.66
N GLU A 25 11.64 2.46 1.38
CA GLU A 25 12.99 2.42 0.80
C GLU A 25 13.32 1.06 0.16
N ALA A 26 12.85 -0.04 0.75
CA ALA A 26 13.01 -1.37 0.15
C ALA A 26 12.19 -1.53 -1.14
N CYS A 27 10.98 -0.96 -1.19
CA CYS A 27 10.19 -0.90 -2.42
C CYS A 27 10.90 -0.06 -3.49
N ASP A 28 11.46 1.10 -3.12
CA ASP A 28 12.19 1.97 -4.05
C ASP A 28 13.41 1.23 -4.64
N ALA A 29 14.17 0.50 -3.82
CA ALA A 29 15.32 -0.30 -4.26
C ALA A 29 14.93 -1.45 -5.21
N ALA A 30 13.72 -2.00 -5.08
CA ALA A 30 13.18 -3.04 -5.94
C ALA A 30 12.42 -2.50 -7.17
N GLY A 31 12.32 -1.17 -7.33
CA GLY A 31 11.53 -0.55 -8.39
C GLY A 31 10.02 -0.77 -8.25
N VAL A 32 9.54 -1.07 -7.03
CA VAL A 32 8.13 -1.32 -6.72
C VAL A 32 7.42 -0.02 -6.36
N PRO A 33 6.38 0.40 -7.09
CA PRO A 33 5.56 1.55 -6.71
C PRO A 33 4.85 1.31 -5.38
N ALA A 34 5.12 2.17 -4.38
CA ALA A 34 4.55 2.05 -3.04
C ALA A 34 4.32 3.40 -2.35
N SER A 35 3.40 3.43 -1.39
CA SER A 35 3.17 4.56 -0.48
C SER A 35 2.59 4.09 0.85
N MET A 36 2.59 4.97 1.85
CA MET A 36 1.95 4.75 3.15
C MET A 36 0.41 4.75 3.00
N THR A 37 -0.26 3.83 3.69
CA THR A 37 -1.72 3.87 3.89
C THR A 37 -2.08 5.09 4.74
N MET A 38 -3.00 5.91 4.25
CA MET A 38 -3.39 7.14 4.96
C MET A 38 -3.91 6.82 6.36
N LEU A 39 -3.32 7.47 7.37
CA LEU A 39 -3.67 7.34 8.79
C LEU A 39 -3.46 5.91 9.36
N GLY A 40 -2.27 5.35 9.18
CA GLY A 40 -1.85 4.11 9.86
C GLY A 40 -0.41 3.69 9.52
N ASN A 41 0.13 2.70 10.23
CA ASN A 41 1.49 2.16 9.98
C ASN A 41 1.50 1.09 8.87
N GLY A 42 0.71 1.30 7.81
CA GLY A 42 0.60 0.39 6.68
C GLY A 42 1.32 0.91 5.45
N VAL A 43 1.75 0.00 4.58
CA VAL A 43 2.24 0.29 3.23
C VAL A 43 1.36 -0.44 2.23
N PHE A 44 1.01 0.25 1.15
CA PHE A 44 0.41 -0.38 -0.02
C PHE A 44 1.35 -0.22 -1.21
N ALA A 45 1.36 -1.23 -2.07
CA ALA A 45 2.22 -1.30 -3.24
C ALA A 45 1.48 -2.00 -4.40
N SER A 46 1.99 -1.85 -5.61
CA SER A 46 1.50 -2.60 -6.79
C SER A 46 2.61 -3.22 -7.58
N GLY A 47 2.30 -4.32 -8.26
CA GLY A 47 3.21 -5.02 -9.17
C GLY A 47 3.53 -6.43 -8.67
N ALA A 48 3.99 -7.28 -9.58
CA ALA A 48 4.26 -8.69 -9.28
C ALA A 48 5.31 -8.89 -8.19
N ALA A 49 6.29 -7.99 -8.08
CA ALA A 49 7.35 -8.05 -7.06
C ALA A 49 6.94 -7.47 -5.70
N ALA A 50 5.76 -6.86 -5.57
CA ALA A 50 5.36 -6.15 -4.36
C ALA A 50 5.20 -7.09 -3.16
N GLU A 51 4.57 -8.24 -3.36
CA GLU A 51 4.32 -9.22 -2.29
C GLU A 51 5.63 -9.73 -1.69
N GLU A 52 6.58 -10.14 -2.53
CA GLU A 52 7.90 -10.63 -2.11
C GLU A 52 8.68 -9.57 -1.30
N VAL A 53 8.66 -8.30 -1.75
CA VAL A 53 9.34 -7.21 -1.05
C VAL A 53 8.69 -6.93 0.30
N LEU A 54 7.36 -6.87 0.36
CA LEU A 54 6.63 -6.53 1.58
C LEU A 54 6.62 -7.66 2.62
N ALA A 55 6.64 -8.93 2.19
CA ALA A 55 6.62 -10.09 3.08
C ALA A 55 7.82 -10.16 4.03
N ARG A 56 8.90 -9.42 3.73
CA ARG A 56 10.08 -9.28 4.60
C ARG A 56 9.82 -8.42 5.84
N PHE A 57 8.72 -7.68 5.87
CA PHE A 57 8.40 -6.70 6.92
C PHE A 57 7.13 -7.03 7.71
N GLY A 58 6.32 -7.99 7.26
CA GLY A 58 5.10 -8.40 7.93
C GLY A 58 4.15 -9.19 7.04
N GLU A 59 2.93 -9.37 7.53
CA GLU A 59 1.86 -10.04 6.79
C GLU A 59 1.41 -9.18 5.59
N VAL A 60 1.24 -9.83 4.44
CA VAL A 60 0.84 -9.17 3.19
C VAL A 60 -0.54 -9.65 2.78
N TYR A 61 -1.42 -8.69 2.49
CA TYR A 61 -2.74 -8.94 1.95
C TYR A 61 -2.78 -8.46 0.50
N THR A 62 -3.06 -9.37 -0.43
CA THR A 62 -3.22 -9.04 -1.84
C THR A 62 -4.67 -8.65 -2.11
N LEU A 63 -4.87 -7.43 -2.60
CA LEU A 63 -6.18 -6.84 -2.84
C LEU A 63 -6.34 -6.47 -4.33
N ALA A 64 -7.54 -6.64 -4.86
CA ALA A 64 -7.92 -6.14 -6.18
C ALA A 64 -8.74 -4.85 -6.06
N VAL A 65 -8.66 -3.99 -7.07
CA VAL A 65 -9.50 -2.78 -7.14
C VAL A 65 -10.95 -3.20 -7.34
N ALA A 66 -11.81 -2.80 -6.42
CA ALA A 66 -13.25 -2.99 -6.58
C ALA A 66 -13.78 -2.07 -7.69
N HIS A 67 -14.32 -2.66 -8.76
CA HIS A 67 -14.95 -1.92 -9.87
C HIS A 67 -16.43 -1.60 -9.62
N ARG A 68 -16.99 -2.06 -8.50
CA ARG A 68 -18.37 -1.81 -8.09
C ARG A 68 -18.38 -1.29 -6.66
N GLY A 69 -19.23 -0.31 -6.41
CA GLY A 69 -19.52 0.18 -5.07
C GLY A 69 -20.31 -0.84 -4.22
N PRO A 70 -20.69 -0.47 -3.00
CA PRO A 70 -21.49 -1.33 -2.13
C PRO A 70 -22.83 -1.69 -2.79
N TYR A 71 -23.28 -2.93 -2.59
CA TYR A 71 -24.56 -3.44 -3.09
C TYR A 71 -25.19 -4.38 -2.06
N LEU A 72 -26.52 -4.48 -2.08
CA LEU A 72 -27.27 -5.38 -1.22
C LEU A 72 -27.31 -6.77 -1.83
N ILE A 73 -27.11 -7.78 -0.99
CA ILE A 73 -27.30 -9.20 -1.34
C ILE A 73 -28.34 -9.80 -0.40
N GLU A 74 -29.18 -10.66 -0.94
CA GLU A 74 -30.04 -11.52 -0.13
C GLU A 74 -29.17 -12.63 0.46
N VAL A 75 -29.18 -12.81 1.78
CA VAL A 75 -28.60 -13.99 2.44
C VAL A 75 -29.74 -14.96 2.70
N ARG A 76 -29.74 -16.10 2.01
CA ARG A 76 -30.69 -17.19 2.30
C ARG A 76 -30.08 -18.11 3.35
N PRO A 77 -30.85 -18.52 4.38
CA PRO A 77 -30.39 -19.44 5.41
C PRO A 77 -30.11 -20.85 4.86
#